data_AF-A0A954LYG3-F1
#
_entry.id   AF-A0A954LYG3-F1
#
_cell.length_a   1.000
_cell.length_b   1.000
_cell.length_c   1.000
_cell.angle_alpha   90.00
_cell.angle_beta   90.00
_cell.angle_gamma   90.00
#
_symmetry.space_group_name_H-M   'P 1'
#
loop_
_entity.id
_entity.type
_entity.pdbx_description
1 polymer ?
#
loop_
_entity_poly.entity_id
_entity_poly.type
_entity_poly.pdbx_seq_one_letter_code
_entity_poly.pdbx_strand_id
1 'polypeptide(L)'
;MRPTIICLAIQSVSLLSVVADDDTRTRTAWQQSADSRLTIQGLMDQVEAGREEIVSAEIHYRWHISTYRNSSNTPERVRTLLDEYDVMSDPDSLDALVKELVPEPQLNGPLWETRDFAMLGEKRSARTSRGSTQLVDGDHEMTYHQFNEQLMVSGRGGSSVHKTHIEDFRAFPPSGTGAQNYRLVSQGDGFTTLALIWDPDVESEDADFDQYTFDDATGVVTHELTHFRGQLKSEVWQRGLTEYSGGVTLPMLRLKTLYRDGVLRSLTIWKIESASLNVPVDEGRFIMPVPKDTVLVDARLPAQVVQKVQKPVGDVRSILAPISVAGAHDADPGGVNWRLLLILNGLVFIILAGWFWRRGSIKASE
;
A
#
# COMPACT_ATOMS: atom_id res chain seq x y z
N MET A 1 24.90 -7.84 -48.49
CA MET A 1 24.98 -6.82 -47.42
C MET A 1 23.97 -7.22 -46.36
N ARG A 2 24.43 -7.60 -45.17
CA ARG A 2 23.59 -8.00 -44.03
C ARG A 2 23.52 -6.82 -43.05
N PRO A 3 22.37 -6.51 -42.44
CA PRO A 3 22.30 -5.48 -41.42
C PRO A 3 22.87 -6.04 -40.11
N THR A 4 23.83 -5.31 -39.55
CA THR A 4 24.36 -5.54 -38.20
C THR A 4 23.38 -4.92 -37.21
N ILE A 5 22.62 -5.74 -36.49
CA ILE A 5 21.82 -5.30 -35.34
C ILE A 5 22.79 -5.19 -34.16
N ILE A 6 23.05 -3.97 -33.71
CA ILE A 6 23.78 -3.70 -32.47
C ILE A 6 22.78 -3.87 -31.33
N CYS A 7 22.79 -5.03 -30.68
CA CYS A 7 22.11 -5.20 -29.40
C CYS A 7 22.96 -4.53 -28.31
N LEU A 8 22.54 -3.35 -27.85
CA LEU A 8 22.99 -2.78 -26.58
C LEU A 8 22.38 -3.61 -25.45
N ALA A 9 23.10 -4.64 -25.03
CA ALA A 9 22.84 -5.29 -23.76
C ALA A 9 23.37 -4.37 -22.66
N ILE A 10 22.46 -3.66 -21.98
CA ILE A 10 22.76 -3.03 -20.70
C ILE A 10 22.97 -4.19 -19.72
N GLN A 11 24.23 -4.55 -19.52
CA GLN A 11 24.61 -5.49 -18.47
C GLN A 11 24.27 -4.84 -17.14
N SER A 12 23.28 -5.43 -16.47
CA SER A 12 23.07 -5.35 -15.04
C SER A 12 24.40 -5.58 -14.33
N VAL A 13 24.96 -4.50 -13.76
CA VAL A 13 26.09 -4.61 -12.85
C VAL A 13 25.56 -5.28 -11.60
N SER A 14 25.90 -6.55 -11.46
CA SER A 14 25.79 -7.34 -10.24
C SER A 14 26.54 -6.63 -9.10
N LEU A 15 25.84 -5.85 -8.29
CA LEU A 15 26.33 -5.33 -7.02
C LEU A 15 26.08 -6.37 -5.92
N LEU A 16 26.72 -7.53 -6.06
CA LEU A 16 26.96 -8.51 -5.00
C LEU A 16 28.27 -9.24 -5.36
N SER A 17 29.35 -8.47 -5.37
CA SER A 17 30.73 -8.96 -5.44
C SER A 17 31.63 -7.95 -4.75
N VAL A 18 31.28 -7.58 -3.51
CA VAL A 18 32.29 -7.15 -2.55
C VAL A 18 32.90 -8.45 -2.03
N VAL A 19 33.84 -8.98 -2.81
CA VAL A 19 34.71 -10.06 -2.37
C VAL A 19 35.51 -9.52 -1.19
N ALA A 20 35.34 -10.20 -0.06
CA ALA A 20 36.13 -10.02 1.14
C ALA A 20 37.62 -10.10 0.81
N ASP A 21 38.31 -8.98 1.01
CA ASP A 21 39.73 -8.99 1.29
C ASP A 21 40.06 -7.81 2.22
N ASP A 22 40.63 -8.18 3.37
CA ASP A 22 41.22 -7.38 4.43
C ASP A 22 40.34 -6.47 5.33
N ASP A 23 40.40 -6.82 6.62
CA ASP A 23 39.70 -6.37 7.84
C ASP A 23 39.83 -4.86 8.19
N THR A 24 40.29 -4.04 7.24
CA THR A 24 40.50 -2.59 7.42
C THR A 24 39.75 -1.72 6.40
N ARG A 25 39.13 -2.31 5.36
CA ARG A 25 38.35 -1.57 4.34
C ARG A 25 36.85 -1.51 4.59
N THR A 26 36.29 -2.37 5.44
CA THR A 26 34.86 -2.34 5.80
C THR A 26 34.47 -1.06 6.52
N ARG A 27 35.37 -0.46 7.32
CA ARG A 27 35.14 0.87 7.91
C ARG A 27 35.10 2.02 6.89
N THR A 28 35.70 1.85 5.71
CA THR A 28 35.82 2.89 4.68
C THR A 28 34.73 2.79 3.61
N ALA A 29 34.12 1.62 3.42
CA ALA A 29 33.06 1.41 2.43
C ALA A 29 31.75 2.14 2.73
N TRP A 30 31.53 2.56 3.98
CA TRP A 30 30.32 3.25 4.44
C TRP A 30 30.48 4.76 4.66
N GLN A 31 31.65 5.33 4.34
CA GLN A 31 31.84 6.78 4.40
C GLN A 31 31.36 7.41 3.10
N GLN A 32 30.14 7.94 3.13
CA GLN A 32 29.65 8.80 2.06
C GLN A 32 30.56 10.02 1.89
N SER A 33 30.91 10.34 0.64
CA SER A 33 31.57 11.60 0.32
C SER A 33 30.68 12.78 0.69
N ALA A 34 31.27 13.96 0.89
CA ALA A 34 30.51 15.19 1.12
C ALA A 34 29.52 15.46 -0.03
N ASP A 35 29.93 15.18 -1.26
CA ASP A 35 29.11 15.33 -2.46
C ASP A 35 27.90 14.39 -2.43
N SER A 36 28.08 13.10 -2.09
CA SER A 36 26.96 12.16 -1.97
C SER A 36 25.95 12.58 -0.90
N ARG A 37 26.41 13.15 0.22
CA ARG A 37 25.50 13.66 1.26
C ARG A 37 24.70 14.85 0.78
N LEU A 38 25.32 15.77 0.04
CA LEU A 38 24.62 16.90 -0.55
C LEU A 38 23.58 16.46 -1.58
N THR A 39 23.91 15.48 -2.44
CA THR A 39 22.96 14.91 -3.40
C THR A 39 21.76 14.29 -2.69
N ILE A 40 22.00 13.44 -1.68
CA ILE A 40 20.93 12.81 -0.91
C ILE A 40 20.06 13.87 -0.21
N GLN A 41 20.68 14.85 0.43
CA GLN A 41 19.95 15.92 1.11
C GLN A 41 19.07 16.69 0.12
N GLY A 42 19.60 17.11 -1.02
CA GLY A 42 18.83 17.83 -2.04
C GLY A 42 17.65 17.01 -2.57
N LEU A 43 17.84 15.71 -2.78
CA LEU A 43 16.77 14.82 -3.22
C LEU A 43 15.70 14.61 -2.14
N MET A 44 16.11 14.42 -0.88
CA MET A 44 15.15 14.30 0.24
C MET A 44 14.37 15.60 0.46
N ASP A 45 15.02 16.75 0.33
CA ASP A 45 14.35 18.06 0.41
C ASP A 45 13.27 18.19 -0.69
N GLN A 46 13.59 17.74 -1.92
CA GLN A 46 12.63 17.71 -3.03
C GLN A 46 11.46 16.74 -2.78
N VAL A 47 11.74 15.55 -2.25
CA VAL A 47 10.72 14.55 -1.91
C VAL A 47 9.77 15.06 -0.84
N GLU A 48 10.29 15.66 0.24
CA GLU A 48 9.47 16.22 1.31
C GLU A 48 8.64 17.41 0.83
N ALA A 49 9.22 18.31 0.01
CA ALA A 49 8.44 19.37 -0.64
C ALA A 49 7.29 18.80 -1.50
N GLY A 50 7.54 17.70 -2.20
CA GLY A 50 6.53 17.00 -3.01
C GLY A 50 5.45 16.25 -2.21
N ARG A 51 5.58 16.05 -0.90
CA ARG A 51 4.51 15.45 -0.08
C ARG A 51 3.40 16.44 0.23
N GLU A 52 3.78 17.68 0.51
CA GLU A 52 2.88 18.72 1.01
C GLU A 52 2.20 19.50 -0.13
N GLU A 53 2.60 19.26 -1.38
CA GLU A 53 2.13 20.02 -2.54
C GLU A 53 0.67 19.77 -2.92
N ILE A 54 0.07 18.65 -2.51
CA ILE A 54 -1.27 18.24 -2.91
C ILE A 54 -2.28 18.60 -1.81
N VAL A 55 -2.91 19.76 -1.93
CA VAL A 55 -3.96 20.21 -1.00
C VAL A 55 -5.35 19.73 -1.41
N SER A 56 -5.53 19.37 -2.67
CA SER A 56 -6.76 18.76 -3.17
C SER A 56 -6.49 17.85 -4.36
N ALA A 57 -7.32 16.83 -4.53
CA ALA A 57 -7.22 15.90 -5.66
C ALA A 57 -8.58 15.31 -6.03
N GLU A 58 -8.84 15.18 -7.33
CA GLU A 58 -9.83 14.25 -7.88
C GLU A 58 -9.09 13.31 -8.84
N ILE A 59 -9.18 12.01 -8.59
CA ILE A 59 -8.49 10.98 -9.37
C ILE A 59 -9.50 9.92 -9.80
N HIS A 60 -9.63 9.75 -11.11
CA HIS A 60 -10.36 8.64 -11.72
C HIS A 60 -9.35 7.59 -12.15
N TYR A 61 -9.52 6.35 -11.67
CA TYR A 61 -8.52 5.31 -11.88
C TYR A 61 -9.14 3.93 -12.06
N ARG A 62 -8.40 3.07 -12.77
CA ARG A 62 -8.61 1.63 -12.78
C ARG A 62 -7.75 0.99 -11.70
N TRP A 63 -8.33 0.02 -11.03
CA TRP A 63 -7.71 -0.73 -9.97
C TRP A 63 -7.85 -2.22 -10.21
N HIS A 64 -6.77 -2.93 -9.98
CA HIS A 64 -6.76 -4.39 -9.96
C HIS A 64 -6.04 -4.85 -8.70
N ILE A 65 -6.62 -5.81 -8.00
CA ILE A 65 -5.97 -6.50 -6.89
C ILE A 65 -6.17 -8.00 -7.05
N SER A 66 -5.08 -8.74 -6.92
CA SER A 66 -5.09 -10.19 -6.90
C SER A 66 -4.21 -10.71 -5.78
N THR A 67 -4.63 -11.82 -5.17
CA THR A 67 -3.88 -12.54 -4.15
C THR A 67 -3.78 -14.00 -4.55
N TYR A 68 -2.57 -14.56 -4.52
CA TYR A 68 -2.26 -15.88 -5.06
C TYR A 68 -1.89 -16.86 -3.94
N ARG A 69 -2.60 -17.99 -3.90
CA ARG A 69 -2.24 -19.11 -3.03
C ARG A 69 -1.11 -19.96 -3.60
N ASN A 70 -1.10 -20.18 -4.92
CA ASN A 70 -0.16 -21.07 -5.61
C ASN A 70 0.40 -20.39 -6.87
N SER A 71 1.23 -19.36 -6.72
CA SER A 71 1.92 -18.75 -7.87
C SER A 71 3.27 -19.41 -8.11
N SER A 72 3.65 -19.53 -9.38
CA SER A 72 5.00 -19.88 -9.82
C SER A 72 5.81 -18.67 -10.30
N ASN A 73 5.21 -17.47 -10.31
CA ASN A 73 5.87 -16.25 -10.79
C ASN A 73 6.90 -15.75 -9.77
N THR A 74 8.19 -15.82 -10.12
CA THR A 74 9.30 -15.25 -9.33
C THR A 74 9.47 -13.75 -9.60
N PRO A 75 10.20 -12.99 -8.76
CA PRO A 75 10.52 -11.60 -9.05
C PRO A 75 11.12 -11.37 -10.43
N GLU A 76 12.06 -12.21 -10.84
CA GLU A 76 12.73 -12.12 -12.14
C GLU A 76 11.71 -12.29 -13.27
N ARG A 77 10.81 -13.28 -13.17
CA ARG A 77 9.75 -13.47 -14.17
C ARG A 77 8.80 -12.28 -14.24
N VAL A 78 8.42 -11.71 -13.10
CA VAL A 78 7.57 -10.52 -13.05
C VAL A 78 8.26 -9.34 -13.75
N ARG A 79 9.53 -9.08 -13.45
CA ARG A 79 10.30 -8.02 -14.09
C ARG A 79 10.41 -8.21 -15.60
N THR A 80 10.74 -9.41 -16.04
CA THR A 80 10.78 -9.75 -17.47
C THR A 80 9.45 -9.45 -18.15
N LEU A 81 8.33 -9.84 -17.53
CA LEU A 81 7.01 -9.51 -18.06
C LEU A 81 6.77 -7.99 -18.10
N LEU A 82 7.12 -7.25 -17.05
CA LEU A 82 6.94 -5.79 -17.02
C LEU A 82 7.76 -5.04 -18.08
N ASP A 83 8.89 -5.61 -18.51
CA ASP A 83 9.72 -5.04 -19.57
C ASP A 83 9.26 -5.47 -20.97
N GLU A 84 8.64 -6.65 -21.11
CA GLU A 84 8.05 -7.14 -22.36
C GLU A 84 6.77 -6.38 -22.74
N TYR A 85 5.97 -5.98 -21.75
CA TYR A 85 4.70 -5.29 -21.96
C TYR A 85 4.86 -3.77 -21.86
N ASP A 86 4.62 -3.06 -22.97
CA ASP A 86 4.51 -1.60 -22.96
C ASP A 86 3.13 -1.16 -22.44
N VAL A 87 2.97 -1.29 -21.13
CA VAL A 87 1.75 -0.98 -20.36
C VAL A 87 1.32 0.49 -20.43
N MET A 88 2.19 1.37 -20.93
CA MET A 88 1.92 2.80 -21.07
C MET A 88 1.36 3.14 -22.45
N SER A 89 1.90 2.54 -23.52
CA SER A 89 1.50 2.85 -24.89
C SER A 89 0.30 2.06 -25.39
N ASP A 90 0.06 0.86 -24.84
CA ASP A 90 -1.03 -0.02 -25.24
C ASP A 90 -1.92 -0.41 -24.05
N PRO A 91 -3.19 0.05 -24.01
CA PRO A 91 -4.15 -0.34 -23.00
C PRO A 91 -4.38 -1.86 -22.91
N ASP A 92 -4.29 -2.59 -24.03
CA ASP A 92 -4.53 -4.04 -24.09
C ASP A 92 -3.32 -4.82 -23.53
N SER A 93 -2.12 -4.24 -23.58
CA SER A 93 -0.90 -4.82 -23.02
C SER A 93 -0.94 -4.94 -21.50
N LEU A 94 -1.64 -4.03 -20.80
CA LEU A 94 -1.82 -4.16 -19.36
C LEU A 94 -2.75 -5.32 -19.00
N ASP A 95 -3.80 -5.55 -19.79
CA ASP A 95 -4.71 -6.69 -19.62
C ASP A 95 -3.99 -8.01 -19.88
N ALA A 96 -3.16 -8.04 -20.91
CA ALA A 96 -2.34 -9.20 -21.25
C ALA A 96 -1.31 -9.51 -20.14
N LEU A 97 -0.61 -8.49 -19.63
CA LEU A 97 0.30 -8.62 -18.48
C LEU A 97 -0.43 -9.21 -17.26
N VAL A 98 -1.60 -8.69 -16.91
CA VAL A 98 -2.35 -9.21 -15.75
C VAL A 98 -2.77 -10.65 -15.97
N LYS A 99 -3.23 -11.02 -17.19
CA LYS A 99 -3.59 -12.41 -17.51
C LYS A 99 -2.40 -13.37 -17.40
N GLU A 100 -1.21 -12.96 -17.81
CA GLU A 100 0.02 -13.76 -17.64
C GLU A 100 0.43 -13.89 -16.16
N LEU A 101 0.22 -12.84 -15.36
CA LEU A 101 0.55 -12.85 -13.93
C LEU A 101 -0.48 -13.57 -13.06
N VAL A 102 -1.71 -13.78 -13.57
CA VAL A 102 -2.85 -14.40 -12.86
C VAL A 102 -3.12 -15.80 -13.42
N PRO A 103 -2.56 -16.87 -12.80
CA PRO A 103 -2.63 -18.23 -13.35
C PRO A 103 -4.00 -18.93 -13.22
N GLU A 104 -4.99 -18.38 -12.51
CA GLU A 104 -6.28 -19.03 -12.25
C GLU A 104 -7.49 -18.14 -12.63
N PRO A 105 -8.65 -18.75 -12.98
CA PRO A 105 -9.86 -18.00 -13.28
C PRO A 105 -10.29 -17.16 -12.07
N GLN A 106 -10.47 -15.86 -12.29
CA GLN A 106 -10.96 -14.94 -11.27
C GLN A 106 -12.31 -15.41 -10.76
N LEU A 107 -12.37 -15.72 -9.47
CA LEU A 107 -13.50 -16.43 -8.89
C LEU A 107 -14.81 -15.66 -8.87
N ASN A 108 -14.85 -14.36 -9.19
CA ASN A 108 -16.05 -13.58 -9.57
C ASN A 108 -15.66 -12.09 -9.69
N GLY A 109 -15.77 -11.48 -10.88
CA GLY A 109 -15.64 -10.02 -11.06
C GLY A 109 -15.02 -9.61 -12.39
N PRO A 110 -15.19 -8.35 -12.82
CA PRO A 110 -14.40 -7.80 -13.93
C PRO A 110 -12.92 -7.72 -13.53
N LEU A 111 -12.02 -7.90 -14.50
CA LEU A 111 -10.57 -7.79 -14.33
C LEU A 111 -10.17 -6.45 -13.68
N TRP A 112 -10.91 -5.40 -14.03
CA TRP A 112 -10.71 -4.03 -13.57
C TRP A 112 -11.91 -3.53 -12.80
N GLU A 113 -11.64 -2.86 -11.70
CA GLU A 113 -12.60 -1.99 -11.04
C GLU A 113 -12.26 -0.54 -11.36
N THR A 114 -13.26 0.22 -11.79
CA THR A 114 -13.13 1.68 -11.92
C THR A 114 -13.56 2.34 -10.63
N ARG A 115 -12.77 3.31 -10.16
CA ARG A 115 -12.94 3.99 -8.89
C ARG A 115 -12.69 5.49 -9.03
N ASP A 116 -13.39 6.23 -8.18
CA ASP A 116 -13.17 7.66 -7.98
C ASP A 116 -12.58 7.87 -6.59
N PHE A 117 -11.54 8.69 -6.52
CA PHE A 117 -10.95 9.19 -5.29
C PHE A 117 -11.01 10.71 -5.29
N ALA A 118 -11.49 11.30 -4.20
CA ALA A 118 -11.47 12.73 -3.97
C ALA A 118 -10.83 13.04 -2.62
N MET A 119 -10.05 14.12 -2.55
CA MET A 119 -9.39 14.60 -1.35
C MET A 119 -9.50 16.11 -1.26
N LEU A 120 -9.76 16.60 -0.05
CA LEU A 120 -9.76 18.03 0.26
C LEU A 120 -9.05 18.26 1.60
N GLY A 121 -7.83 18.79 1.52
CA GLY A 121 -6.88 18.83 2.62
C GLY A 121 -6.50 17.44 3.12
N GLU A 122 -5.76 17.39 4.23
CA GLU A 122 -5.24 16.14 4.79
C GLU A 122 -6.32 15.28 5.48
N LYS A 123 -7.46 15.88 5.83
CA LYS A 123 -8.45 15.26 6.71
C LYS A 123 -9.63 14.65 5.96
N ARG A 124 -9.98 15.17 4.79
CA ARG A 124 -11.20 14.77 4.07
C ARG A 124 -10.84 13.98 2.84
N SER A 125 -11.36 12.76 2.78
CA SER A 125 -11.27 11.93 1.59
C SER A 125 -12.58 11.21 1.33
N ALA A 126 -12.87 10.98 0.06
CA ALA A 126 -14.01 10.19 -0.37
C ALA A 126 -13.55 9.20 -1.44
N ARG A 127 -14.06 7.98 -1.36
CA ARG A 127 -13.84 6.94 -2.36
C ARG A 127 -15.15 6.30 -2.72
N THR A 128 -15.41 6.18 -4.01
CA THR A 128 -16.60 5.50 -4.52
C THR A 128 -16.17 4.32 -5.38
N SER A 129 -16.79 3.17 -5.16
CA SER A 129 -16.67 1.99 -6.00
C SER A 129 -18.04 1.37 -6.23
N ARG A 130 -18.11 0.35 -7.08
CA ARG A 130 -19.37 -0.35 -7.36
C ARG A 130 -19.92 -0.98 -6.07
N GLY A 131 -21.02 -0.42 -5.55
CA GLY A 131 -21.73 -0.93 -4.39
C GLY A 131 -21.14 -0.56 -3.03
N SER A 132 -20.10 0.27 -2.98
CA SER A 132 -19.60 0.83 -1.71
C SER A 132 -19.13 2.27 -1.84
N THR A 133 -19.38 3.06 -0.80
CA THR A 133 -18.86 4.43 -0.68
C THR A 133 -18.15 4.57 0.65
N GLN A 134 -16.95 5.13 0.63
CA GLN A 134 -16.19 5.47 1.81
C GLN A 134 -16.00 6.97 1.92
N LEU A 135 -16.09 7.48 3.13
CA LEU A 135 -15.85 8.88 3.44
C LEU A 135 -15.07 8.99 4.74
N VAL A 136 -14.03 9.81 4.72
CA VAL A 136 -13.29 10.26 5.90
C VAL A 136 -13.52 11.75 6.03
N ASP A 137 -14.02 12.21 7.17
CA ASP A 137 -14.24 13.64 7.43
C ASP A 137 -13.22 14.27 8.39
N GLY A 138 -12.24 13.47 8.83
CA GLY A 138 -11.18 13.83 9.77
C GLY A 138 -11.35 13.16 11.13
N ASP A 139 -12.58 13.15 11.65
CA ASP A 139 -12.91 12.57 12.97
C ASP A 139 -13.51 11.17 12.83
N HIS A 140 -14.26 10.97 11.75
CA HIS A 140 -15.00 9.76 11.46
C HIS A 140 -14.57 9.17 10.12
N GLU A 141 -14.68 7.85 10.05
CA GLU A 141 -14.66 7.12 8.81
C GLU A 141 -15.98 6.38 8.65
N MET A 142 -16.54 6.48 7.45
CA MET A 142 -17.88 6.01 7.16
C MET A 142 -17.79 5.14 5.91
N THR A 143 -18.30 3.91 6.02
CA THR A 143 -18.39 2.97 4.89
C THR A 143 -19.83 2.56 4.70
N TYR A 144 -20.40 2.96 3.57
CA TYR A 144 -21.75 2.56 3.16
C TYR A 144 -21.68 1.40 2.16
N HIS A 145 -22.30 0.29 2.51
CA HIS A 145 -22.47 -0.89 1.66
C HIS A 145 -23.88 -0.89 1.07
N GLN A 146 -23.99 -0.56 -0.22
CA GLN A 146 -25.29 -0.36 -0.88
C GLN A 146 -26.13 -1.64 -0.90
N PHE A 147 -25.51 -2.81 -1.14
CA PHE A 147 -26.23 -4.08 -1.25
C PHE A 147 -26.76 -4.62 0.08
N ASN A 148 -26.07 -4.30 1.17
CA ASN A 148 -26.47 -4.72 2.51
C ASN A 148 -27.31 -3.64 3.22
N GLU A 149 -27.52 -2.49 2.56
CA GLU A 149 -28.12 -1.29 3.15
C GLU A 149 -27.52 -1.00 4.53
N GLN A 150 -26.20 -1.08 4.66
CA GLN A 150 -25.50 -0.98 5.93
C GLN A 150 -24.48 0.14 5.87
N LEU A 151 -24.51 1.00 6.88
CA LEU A 151 -23.55 2.07 7.09
C LEU A 151 -22.75 1.77 8.35
N MET A 152 -21.44 1.62 8.20
CA MET A 152 -20.50 1.48 9.31
C MET A 152 -19.81 2.80 9.57
N VAL A 153 -19.78 3.22 10.83
CA VAL A 153 -19.12 4.44 11.29
C VAL A 153 -18.03 4.04 12.28
N SER A 154 -16.78 4.30 11.92
CA SER A 154 -15.61 4.00 12.74
C SER A 154 -14.92 5.29 13.19
N GLY A 155 -14.15 5.21 14.27
CA GLY A 155 -13.25 6.29 14.65
C GLY A 155 -12.10 6.42 13.66
N ARG A 156 -11.36 7.52 13.72
CA ARG A 156 -10.15 7.72 12.91
C ARG A 156 -9.21 6.51 13.03
N GLY A 157 -8.93 5.85 11.90
CA GLY A 157 -8.05 4.68 11.85
C GLY A 157 -8.69 3.34 12.22
N GLY A 158 -9.94 3.33 12.69
CA GLY A 158 -10.63 2.13 13.18
C GLY A 158 -11.38 1.32 12.12
N SER A 159 -11.15 1.57 10.84
CA SER A 159 -11.76 0.80 9.76
C SER A 159 -10.94 -0.43 9.42
N SER A 160 -11.64 -1.53 9.16
CA SER A 160 -11.05 -2.78 8.68
C SER A 160 -10.82 -2.80 7.17
N VAL A 161 -11.27 -1.77 6.46
CA VAL A 161 -11.13 -1.68 5.00
C VAL A 161 -9.94 -0.80 4.64
N HIS A 162 -9.19 -1.21 3.60
CA HIS A 162 -8.11 -0.40 3.05
C HIS A 162 -8.61 1.01 2.72
N LYS A 163 -7.89 2.01 3.23
CA LYS A 163 -8.17 3.43 2.97
C LYS A 163 -7.35 3.88 1.79
N THR A 164 -8.01 4.48 0.81
CA THR A 164 -7.29 5.10 -0.28
C THR A 164 -6.82 6.49 0.15
N HIS A 165 -5.52 6.71 0.03
CA HIS A 165 -4.84 7.97 0.33
C HIS A 165 -4.08 8.44 -0.91
N ILE A 166 -3.63 9.70 -0.92
CA ILE A 166 -2.84 10.22 -2.03
C ILE A 166 -1.55 9.42 -2.25
N GLU A 167 -0.97 8.87 -1.18
CA GLU A 167 0.18 7.96 -1.18
C GLU A 167 -0.11 6.59 -1.85
N ASP A 168 -1.37 6.26 -2.13
CA ASP A 168 -1.68 5.09 -2.96
C ASP A 168 -1.29 5.33 -4.42
N PHE A 169 -1.17 6.59 -4.85
CA PHE A 169 -0.88 6.97 -6.24
C PHE A 169 0.58 7.39 -6.45
N ARG A 170 1.35 7.64 -5.39
CA ARG A 170 2.76 8.02 -5.45
C ARG A 170 3.52 7.34 -4.31
N ALA A 171 4.64 6.69 -4.63
CA ALA A 171 5.47 6.07 -3.62
C ALA A 171 6.33 7.15 -2.99
N PHE A 172 6.44 7.07 -1.68
CA PHE A 172 7.30 7.94 -0.92
C PHE A 172 8.18 7.10 0.00
N PRO A 173 9.43 7.53 0.24
CA PRO A 173 10.21 7.00 1.34
C PRO A 173 9.49 7.22 2.69
N PRO A 174 9.93 6.67 3.82
CA PRO A 174 9.32 6.99 5.11
C PRO A 174 9.64 8.44 5.51
N SER A 175 8.62 9.22 5.88
CA SER A 175 8.75 10.64 6.27
C SER A 175 9.62 10.81 7.51
N GLY A 176 10.35 11.92 7.60
CA GLY A 176 11.18 12.24 8.78
C GLY A 176 12.44 11.39 8.91
N THR A 177 12.74 10.57 7.90
CA THR A 177 13.99 9.81 7.80
C THR A 177 15.07 10.74 7.27
N GLY A 178 16.01 11.15 8.12
CA GLY A 178 17.07 12.07 7.70
C GLY A 178 18.03 11.45 6.67
N ALA A 179 18.69 12.29 5.88
CA ALA A 179 19.64 11.90 4.82
C ALA A 179 20.73 10.92 5.30
N GLN A 180 21.09 10.97 6.60
CA GLN A 180 22.07 10.07 7.21
C GLN A 180 21.68 8.59 7.20
N ASN A 181 20.40 8.25 7.01
CA ASN A 181 19.93 6.87 6.96
C ASN A 181 19.92 6.31 5.54
N TYR A 182 20.12 7.16 4.54
CA TYR A 182 20.19 6.76 3.13
C TYR A 182 21.63 6.54 2.69
N ARG A 183 21.82 5.66 1.72
CA ARG A 183 23.08 5.44 0.99
C ARG A 183 22.85 5.60 -0.49
N LEU A 184 23.74 6.33 -1.16
CA LEU A 184 23.74 6.42 -2.62
C LEU A 184 24.21 5.07 -3.18
N VAL A 185 23.34 4.37 -3.91
CA VAL A 185 23.65 3.09 -4.54
C VAL A 185 24.19 3.31 -5.94
N SER A 186 23.50 4.15 -6.72
CA SER A 186 23.90 4.51 -8.07
C SER A 186 23.35 5.89 -8.43
N GLN A 187 24.03 6.53 -9.37
CA GLN A 187 23.59 7.76 -10.00
C GLN A 187 23.83 7.60 -11.50
N GLY A 188 22.79 7.81 -12.30
CA GLY A 188 22.84 7.76 -13.76
C GLY A 188 22.34 9.07 -14.37
N ASP A 189 22.19 9.07 -15.69
CA ASP A 189 21.64 10.21 -16.41
C ASP A 189 20.13 10.33 -16.11
N GLY A 190 19.78 11.26 -15.21
CA GLY A 190 18.40 11.60 -14.87
C GLY A 190 17.75 10.71 -13.80
N PHE A 191 18.51 9.82 -13.16
CA PHE A 191 18.01 9.01 -12.05
C PHE A 191 19.05 8.80 -10.96
N THR A 192 18.56 8.73 -9.73
CA THR A 192 19.35 8.45 -8.53
C THR A 192 18.71 7.31 -7.76
N THR A 193 19.50 6.29 -7.37
CA THR A 193 19.03 5.20 -6.52
C THR A 193 19.64 5.31 -5.13
N LEU A 194 18.79 5.33 -4.12
CA LEU A 194 19.16 5.35 -2.71
C LEU A 194 18.71 4.07 -1.99
N ALA A 195 19.52 3.58 -1.06
CA ALA A 195 19.13 2.54 -0.11
C ALA A 195 18.89 3.17 1.26
N LEU A 196 17.69 3.01 1.81
CA LEU A 196 17.38 3.26 3.21
C LEU A 196 17.82 2.08 4.06
N ILE A 197 18.74 2.33 4.99
CA ILE A 197 19.20 1.32 5.95
C ILE A 197 18.51 1.59 7.28
N TRP A 198 17.66 0.66 7.70
CA TRP A 198 16.88 0.77 8.94
C TRP A 198 17.75 0.63 10.18
N ASP A 199 18.77 -0.23 10.11
CA ASP A 199 19.77 -0.41 11.16
C ASP A 199 21.17 -0.19 10.59
N PRO A 200 21.71 1.04 10.69
CA PRO A 200 23.01 1.38 10.10
C PRO A 200 24.18 0.66 10.76
N ASP A 201 23.97 0.00 11.91
CA ASP A 201 24.99 -0.74 12.65
C ASP A 201 25.00 -2.25 12.29
N VAL A 202 24.00 -2.73 11.54
CA VAL A 202 23.92 -4.12 11.07
C VAL A 202 24.54 -4.23 9.68
N GLU A 203 25.86 -4.46 9.65
CA GLU A 203 26.61 -4.81 8.43
C GLU A 203 26.40 -6.30 8.08
N SER A 204 25.22 -6.70 7.61
CA SER A 204 25.02 -8.07 7.10
C SER A 204 24.23 -8.13 5.81
N GLU A 205 24.47 -9.18 5.02
CA GLU A 205 23.66 -9.56 3.85
C GLU A 205 22.18 -9.85 4.20
N ASP A 206 21.87 -9.94 5.50
CA ASP A 206 20.54 -10.14 6.06
C ASP A 206 19.89 -8.83 6.55
N ALA A 207 20.49 -7.66 6.30
CA ALA A 207 19.91 -6.39 6.71
C ALA A 207 18.56 -6.14 6.01
N ASP A 208 17.60 -5.63 6.79
CA ASP A 208 16.35 -5.11 6.25
C ASP A 208 16.63 -3.73 5.66
N PHE A 209 16.30 -3.53 4.38
CA PHE A 209 16.51 -2.27 3.71
C PHE A 209 15.45 -2.04 2.63
N ASP A 210 15.19 -0.77 2.36
CA ASP A 210 14.41 -0.35 1.22
C ASP A 210 15.31 0.34 0.19
N GLN A 211 15.14 0.08 -1.09
CA GLN A 211 15.79 0.84 -2.17
C GLN A 211 14.75 1.65 -2.91
N TYR A 212 15.08 2.90 -3.19
CA TYR A 212 14.25 3.85 -3.90
C TYR A 212 15.05 4.39 -5.09
N THR A 213 14.52 4.24 -6.29
CA THR A 213 15.03 4.93 -7.48
C THR A 213 14.13 6.12 -7.75
N PHE A 214 14.75 7.28 -7.91
CA PHE A 214 14.10 8.56 -8.13
C PHE A 214 14.39 9.04 -9.55
N ASP A 215 13.41 9.72 -10.13
CA ASP A 215 13.63 10.61 -11.27
C ASP A 215 14.23 11.93 -10.77
N ASP A 216 15.42 12.30 -11.24
CA ASP A 216 16.15 13.47 -10.70
C ASP A 216 15.46 14.80 -11.03
N ALA A 217 14.67 14.86 -12.11
CA ALA A 217 13.99 16.08 -12.51
C ALA A 217 12.79 16.39 -11.60
N THR A 218 12.02 15.36 -11.24
CA THR A 218 10.73 15.50 -10.54
C THR A 218 10.80 15.08 -9.07
N GLY A 219 11.83 14.34 -8.66
CA GLY A 219 11.95 13.78 -7.32
C GLY A 219 10.95 12.66 -7.03
N VAL A 220 10.25 12.16 -8.06
CA VAL A 220 9.28 11.07 -7.92
C VAL A 220 10.01 9.73 -7.84
N VAL A 221 9.63 8.88 -6.89
CA VAL A 221 10.10 7.49 -6.83
C VAL A 221 9.52 6.71 -8.00
N THR A 222 10.38 6.25 -8.90
CA THR A 222 9.99 5.43 -10.07
C THR A 222 10.03 3.94 -9.78
N HIS A 223 10.84 3.52 -8.80
CA HIS A 223 10.97 2.12 -8.40
C HIS A 223 11.32 1.99 -6.92
N GLU A 224 10.67 1.08 -6.22
CA GLU A 224 10.93 0.76 -4.81
C GLU A 224 11.14 -0.75 -4.66
N LEU A 225 12.14 -1.15 -3.88
CA LEU A 225 12.39 -2.53 -3.48
C LEU A 225 12.43 -2.61 -1.95
N THR A 226 11.68 -3.54 -1.38
CA THR A 226 11.74 -3.83 0.06
C THR A 226 12.35 -5.19 0.28
N HIS A 227 13.50 -5.22 0.94
CA HIS A 227 14.18 -6.43 1.35
C HIS A 227 13.97 -6.69 2.84
N PHE A 228 13.69 -7.94 3.18
CA PHE A 228 13.62 -8.41 4.55
C PHE A 228 14.44 -9.68 4.69
N ARG A 229 15.47 -9.64 5.54
CA ARG A 229 16.42 -10.75 5.76
C ARG A 229 17.04 -11.23 4.44
N GLY A 230 17.59 -10.30 3.67
CA GLY A 230 18.20 -10.56 2.36
C GLY A 230 17.23 -10.94 1.24
N GLN A 231 15.95 -11.19 1.54
CA GLN A 231 14.96 -11.61 0.55
C GLN A 231 14.08 -10.44 0.10
N LEU A 232 13.86 -10.31 -1.21
CA LEU A 232 12.89 -9.37 -1.75
C LEU A 232 11.47 -9.74 -1.29
N LYS A 233 10.81 -8.81 -0.60
CA LYS A 233 9.42 -8.97 -0.10
C LYS A 233 8.41 -8.19 -0.89
N SER A 234 8.75 -7.01 -1.37
CA SER A 234 7.87 -6.24 -2.24
C SER A 234 8.65 -5.41 -3.22
N GLU A 235 7.99 -5.10 -4.32
CA GLU A 235 8.51 -4.23 -5.35
C GLU A 235 7.38 -3.32 -5.83
N VAL A 236 7.68 -2.03 -5.99
CA VAL A 236 6.75 -1.04 -6.53
C VAL A 236 7.35 -0.43 -7.78
N TRP A 237 6.61 -0.46 -8.88
CA TRP A 237 6.97 0.19 -10.14
C TRP A 237 6.04 1.36 -10.40
N GLN A 238 6.59 2.51 -10.77
CA GLN A 238 5.84 3.70 -11.15
C GLN A 238 6.27 4.14 -12.55
N ARG A 239 5.31 4.27 -13.47
CA ARG A 239 5.57 4.60 -14.88
C ARG A 239 4.65 5.72 -15.36
N GLY A 240 5.09 6.39 -16.43
CA GLY A 240 4.32 7.45 -17.09
C GLY A 240 4.18 8.69 -16.23
N LEU A 241 5.30 9.28 -15.81
CA LEU A 241 5.28 10.52 -15.05
C LEU A 241 4.57 11.62 -15.87
N THR A 242 3.57 12.24 -15.27
CA THR A 242 2.80 13.33 -15.88
C THR A 242 2.75 14.49 -14.90
N GLU A 243 3.09 15.68 -15.40
CA GLU A 243 2.99 16.93 -14.65
C GLU A 243 1.56 17.47 -14.73
N TYR A 244 1.03 17.89 -13.59
CA TYR A 244 -0.29 18.47 -13.41
C TYR A 244 -0.18 19.93 -12.95
N SER A 245 -1.33 20.61 -12.88
CA SER A 245 -1.43 21.98 -12.37
C SER A 245 -0.70 22.15 -11.04
N GLY A 246 0.09 23.22 -10.93
CA GLY A 246 0.89 23.52 -9.75
C GLY A 246 2.26 22.83 -9.71
N GLY A 247 2.70 22.19 -10.81
CA GLY A 247 4.02 21.55 -10.91
C GLY A 247 4.07 20.14 -10.28
N VAL A 248 2.93 19.64 -9.83
CA VAL A 248 2.81 18.34 -9.16
C VAL A 248 2.95 17.22 -10.19
N THR A 249 3.88 16.29 -9.96
CA THR A 249 4.06 15.14 -10.85
C THR A 249 3.53 13.87 -10.20
N LEU A 250 2.67 13.14 -10.93
CA LEU A 250 2.19 11.82 -10.54
C LEU A 250 2.52 10.77 -11.61
N PRO A 251 2.82 9.53 -11.21
CA PRO A 251 2.88 8.42 -12.15
C PRO A 251 1.47 8.03 -12.62
N MET A 252 1.31 7.77 -13.90
CA MET A 252 0.04 7.29 -14.47
C MET A 252 -0.24 5.82 -14.17
N LEU A 253 0.81 5.05 -13.86
CA LEU A 253 0.69 3.64 -13.52
C LEU A 253 1.56 3.31 -12.31
N ARG A 254 0.97 2.68 -11.30
CA ARG A 254 1.66 2.09 -10.16
C ARG A 254 1.34 0.60 -10.08
N LEU A 255 2.35 -0.24 -10.02
CA LEU A 255 2.22 -1.65 -9.71
C LEU A 255 2.93 -1.94 -8.41
N LYS A 256 2.27 -2.63 -7.48
CA LYS A 256 2.86 -3.13 -6.24
C LYS A 256 2.74 -4.65 -6.22
N THR A 257 3.87 -5.30 -6.08
CA THR A 257 3.94 -6.76 -5.90
C THR A 257 4.38 -7.08 -4.49
N LEU A 258 3.87 -8.20 -3.98
CA LEU A 258 4.31 -8.78 -2.71
C LEU A 258 4.73 -10.22 -2.96
N TYR A 259 5.92 -10.57 -2.51
CA TYR A 259 6.53 -11.88 -2.62
C TYR A 259 6.61 -12.56 -1.26
N ARG A 260 6.43 -13.87 -1.26
CA ARG A 260 6.65 -14.72 -0.09
C ARG A 260 7.23 -16.03 -0.58
N ASP A 261 8.32 -16.44 0.06
CA ASP A 261 9.07 -17.65 -0.29
C ASP A 261 9.54 -17.62 -1.77
N GLY A 262 9.98 -16.43 -2.24
CA GLY A 262 10.50 -16.23 -3.59
C GLY A 262 9.46 -16.18 -4.72
N VAL A 263 8.16 -16.22 -4.40
CA VAL A 263 7.09 -16.21 -5.41
C VAL A 263 6.03 -15.14 -5.13
N LEU A 264 5.39 -14.67 -6.20
CA LEU A 264 4.36 -13.64 -6.17
C LEU A 264 3.14 -14.09 -5.37
N ARG A 265 2.77 -13.31 -4.36
CA ARG A 265 1.57 -13.55 -3.51
C ARG A 265 0.49 -12.52 -3.69
N SER A 266 0.86 -11.30 -4.06
CA SER A 266 -0.14 -10.29 -4.38
C SER A 266 0.37 -9.37 -5.46
N LEU A 267 -0.56 -8.92 -6.29
CA LEU A 267 -0.37 -7.88 -7.29
C LEU A 267 -1.47 -6.85 -7.07
N THR A 268 -1.09 -5.59 -6.88
CA THR A 268 -2.01 -4.46 -6.87
C THR A 268 -1.58 -3.47 -7.94
N ILE A 269 -2.53 -3.01 -8.75
CA ILE A 269 -2.28 -2.08 -9.85
C ILE A 269 -3.23 -0.89 -9.69
N TRP A 270 -2.67 0.31 -9.78
CA TRP A 270 -3.42 1.55 -9.93
C TRP A 270 -3.02 2.19 -11.26
N LYS A 271 -3.98 2.38 -12.16
CA LYS A 271 -3.80 3.12 -13.40
C LYS A 271 -4.68 4.37 -13.37
N ILE A 272 -4.05 5.53 -13.31
CA ILE A 272 -4.75 6.82 -13.39
C ILE A 272 -5.23 6.99 -14.82
N GLU A 273 -6.51 7.25 -14.98
CA GLU A 273 -7.13 7.56 -16.27
C GLU A 273 -7.27 9.09 -16.43
N SER A 274 -7.56 9.78 -15.33
CA SER A 274 -7.47 11.24 -15.24
C SER A 274 -7.26 11.68 -13.79
N ALA A 275 -6.57 12.80 -13.61
CA ALA A 275 -6.42 13.43 -12.32
C ALA A 275 -6.54 14.96 -12.46
N SER A 276 -7.08 15.60 -11.42
CA SER A 276 -7.10 17.05 -11.25
C SER A 276 -6.58 17.35 -9.85
N LEU A 277 -5.47 18.08 -9.76
CA LEU A 277 -4.76 18.36 -8.50
C LEU A 277 -4.78 19.86 -8.23
N ASN A 278 -4.87 20.23 -6.94
CA ASN A 278 -4.85 21.63 -6.48
C ASN A 278 -5.91 22.53 -7.15
N VAL A 279 -7.00 21.92 -7.59
CA VAL A 279 -8.20 22.59 -8.09
C VAL A 279 -9.33 22.49 -7.06
N PRO A 280 -10.31 23.40 -7.07
CA PRO A 280 -11.50 23.27 -6.24
C PRO A 280 -12.20 21.93 -6.49
N VAL A 281 -12.44 21.18 -5.42
CA VAL A 281 -13.19 19.91 -5.44
C VAL A 281 -14.62 20.18 -5.01
N ASP A 282 -15.59 19.51 -5.62
CA ASP A 282 -16.99 19.62 -5.22
C ASP A 282 -17.19 19.12 -3.78
N GLU A 283 -17.64 20.00 -2.90
CA GLU A 283 -18.00 19.70 -1.52
C GLU A 283 -19.06 18.59 -1.42
N GLY A 284 -19.91 18.44 -2.45
CA GLY A 284 -20.89 17.37 -2.58
C GLY A 284 -20.30 15.96 -2.54
N ARG A 285 -19.04 15.77 -2.96
CA ARG A 285 -18.32 14.47 -2.89
C ARG A 285 -18.13 13.97 -1.46
N PHE A 286 -18.13 14.89 -0.50
CA PHE A 286 -17.94 14.61 0.92
C PHE A 286 -19.26 14.71 1.69
N ILE A 287 -20.38 14.47 1.00
CA ILE A 287 -21.70 14.27 1.59
C ILE A 287 -22.08 12.82 1.35
N MET A 288 -22.43 12.11 2.43
CA MET A 288 -22.90 10.73 2.32
C MET A 288 -24.40 10.68 2.60
N PRO A 289 -25.24 10.70 1.55
CA PRO A 289 -26.67 10.51 1.71
C PRO A 289 -26.96 9.09 2.18
N VAL A 290 -27.90 8.95 3.10
CA VAL A 290 -28.26 7.67 3.69
C VAL A 290 -29.72 7.35 3.37
N PRO A 291 -30.01 6.29 2.60
CA PRO A 291 -31.38 5.89 2.31
C PRO A 291 -32.15 5.48 3.56
N LYS A 292 -33.48 5.54 3.46
CA LYS A 292 -34.37 4.90 4.43
C LYS A 292 -34.00 3.42 4.58
N ASP A 293 -34.25 2.87 5.76
CA ASP A 293 -34.07 1.47 6.11
C ASP A 293 -32.60 1.03 6.22
N THR A 294 -31.64 1.93 5.98
CA THR A 294 -30.23 1.67 6.22
C THR A 294 -29.96 1.38 7.71
N VAL A 295 -29.20 0.32 7.97
CA VAL A 295 -28.74 -0.05 9.31
C VAL A 295 -27.44 0.69 9.62
N LEU A 296 -27.44 1.51 10.66
CA LEU A 296 -26.26 2.22 11.14
C LEU A 296 -25.58 1.41 12.25
N VAL A 297 -24.31 1.08 12.01
CA VAL A 297 -23.43 0.41 12.96
C VAL A 297 -22.34 1.38 13.39
N ASP A 298 -22.29 1.70 14.68
CA ASP A 298 -21.22 2.51 15.26
C ASP A 298 -20.17 1.59 15.86
N ALA A 299 -18.97 1.67 15.30
CA ALA A 299 -17.78 0.89 15.65
C ALA A 299 -16.68 1.77 16.28
N ARG A 300 -17.00 2.99 16.74
CA ARG A 300 -16.05 3.84 17.50
C ARG A 300 -15.73 3.27 18.89
N LEU A 301 -16.70 2.58 19.46
CA LEU A 301 -16.61 1.75 20.67
C LEU A 301 -17.06 0.33 20.27
N PRO A 302 -17.12 -0.69 21.14
CA PRO A 302 -17.47 -2.04 20.70
C PRO A 302 -18.69 -2.02 19.77
N ALA A 303 -18.53 -2.61 18.58
CA ALA A 303 -19.43 -2.37 17.47
C ALA A 303 -20.89 -2.66 17.86
N GLN A 304 -21.76 -1.67 17.70
CA GLN A 304 -23.17 -1.77 18.07
C GLN A 304 -24.06 -1.23 16.96
N VAL A 305 -25.19 -1.92 16.72
CA VAL A 305 -26.26 -1.40 15.86
C VAL A 305 -26.95 -0.27 16.61
N VAL A 306 -26.78 0.96 16.14
CA VAL A 306 -27.30 2.14 16.84
C VAL A 306 -28.75 2.40 16.45
N GLN A 307 -29.05 2.37 15.15
CA GLN A 307 -30.37 2.74 14.65
C GLN A 307 -30.60 2.22 13.24
N LYS A 308 -31.88 2.02 12.90
CA LYS A 308 -32.35 1.89 11.52
C LYS A 308 -32.89 3.23 11.05
N VAL A 309 -32.38 3.73 9.93
CA VAL A 309 -32.72 5.06 9.39
C VAL A 309 -34.19 5.09 8.97
N GLN A 310 -35.00 5.93 9.62
CA GLN A 310 -36.46 5.95 9.43
C GLN A 310 -36.92 6.75 8.21
N LYS A 311 -36.12 7.72 7.78
CA LYS A 311 -36.35 8.58 6.61
C LYS A 311 -35.01 8.87 5.93
N PRO A 312 -34.98 9.08 4.61
CA PRO A 312 -33.74 9.42 3.92
C PRO A 312 -33.08 10.64 4.56
N VAL A 313 -31.77 10.57 4.74
CA VAL A 313 -30.96 11.65 5.32
C VAL A 313 -30.02 12.17 4.23
N GLY A 314 -29.97 13.49 4.06
CA GLY A 314 -29.11 14.12 3.04
C GLY A 314 -27.61 13.95 3.35
N ASP A 315 -27.24 13.95 4.63
CA ASP A 315 -25.88 13.74 5.10
C ASP A 315 -25.89 12.95 6.41
N VAL A 316 -25.21 11.80 6.44
CA VAL A 316 -25.00 10.98 7.65
C VAL A 316 -24.55 11.81 8.85
N ARG A 317 -23.74 12.86 8.68
CA ARG A 317 -23.21 13.65 9.81
C ARG A 317 -24.33 14.30 10.64
N SER A 318 -25.48 14.60 10.04
CA SER A 318 -26.63 15.17 10.76
C SER A 318 -27.28 14.20 11.75
N ILE A 319 -27.00 12.90 11.64
CA ILE A 319 -27.51 11.85 12.55
C ILE A 319 -26.42 11.23 13.43
N LEU A 320 -25.16 11.67 13.30
CA LEU A 320 -24.06 11.25 14.17
C LEU A 320 -23.95 12.09 15.46
N ALA A 321 -24.37 13.36 15.41
CA ALA A 321 -24.43 14.26 16.55
C ALA A 321 -25.83 14.18 17.20
N PRO A 322 -26.07 13.18 18.08
CA PRO A 322 -25.72 13.34 19.49
C PRO A 322 -25.36 11.99 20.16
N ILE A 323 -24.39 11.24 19.62
CA ILE A 323 -23.76 10.17 20.42
C ILE A 323 -22.67 10.86 21.25
N SER A 324 -23.10 11.55 22.29
CA SER A 324 -22.20 12.15 23.28
C SER A 324 -21.29 11.04 23.79
N VAL A 325 -20.01 11.16 23.52
CA VAL A 325 -18.94 10.34 24.10
C VAL A 325 -18.83 10.73 25.58
N ALA A 326 -19.85 10.42 26.37
CA ALA A 326 -19.77 10.45 27.82
C ALA A 326 -18.95 9.23 28.23
N GLY A 327 -17.62 9.36 28.23
CA GLY A 327 -16.72 8.32 28.73
C GLY A 327 -15.30 8.27 28.15
N ALA A 328 -14.90 9.16 27.24
CA ALA A 328 -13.53 9.16 26.70
C ALA A 328 -12.52 9.96 27.55
N HIS A 329 -12.65 9.92 28.87
CA HIS A 329 -11.57 10.27 29.78
C HIS A 329 -11.35 9.08 30.71
N ASP A 330 -10.14 8.53 30.64
CA ASP A 330 -9.56 7.52 31.54
C ASP A 330 -10.12 6.09 31.46
N ALA A 331 -10.28 5.55 30.25
CA ALA A 331 -10.24 4.09 30.07
C ALA A 331 -8.78 3.66 29.90
N ASP A 332 -8.17 3.32 31.03
CA ASP A 332 -6.95 2.51 31.15
C ASP A 332 -6.93 1.40 30.06
N PRO A 333 -5.80 1.10 29.37
CA PRO A 333 -5.78 0.08 28.30
C PRO A 333 -6.02 -1.36 28.80
N GLY A 334 -6.36 -1.55 30.07
CA GLY A 334 -6.67 -2.85 30.67
C GLY A 334 -8.16 -3.14 30.64
N GLY A 335 -8.64 -3.84 29.60
CA GLY A 335 -10.07 -4.19 29.52
C GLY A 335 -10.42 -5.50 28.84
N VAL A 336 -9.51 -6.14 28.12
CA VAL A 336 -9.70 -7.53 27.73
C VAL A 336 -8.71 -8.38 28.50
N ASN A 337 -9.25 -9.18 29.41
CA ASN A 337 -8.48 -10.00 30.32
C ASN A 337 -7.89 -11.17 29.50
N TRP A 338 -6.79 -10.93 28.77
CA TRP A 338 -6.15 -11.93 27.90
C TRP A 338 -5.79 -13.20 28.63
N ARG A 339 -5.57 -13.12 29.95
CA ARG A 339 -5.42 -14.28 30.83
C ARG A 339 -6.66 -15.17 30.82
N LEU A 340 -7.87 -14.61 30.82
CA LEU A 340 -9.12 -15.37 30.79
C LEU A 340 -9.33 -16.05 29.42
N LEU A 341 -9.01 -15.36 28.33
CA LEU A 341 -9.07 -15.91 26.96
C LEU A 341 -8.03 -17.01 26.73
N LEU A 342 -6.84 -16.88 27.30
CA LEU A 342 -5.80 -17.92 27.29
C LEU A 342 -6.20 -19.12 28.15
N ILE A 343 -6.80 -18.90 29.32
CA ILE A 343 -7.31 -19.97 30.19
C ILE A 343 -8.46 -20.73 29.50
N LEU A 344 -9.39 -20.01 28.87
CA LEU A 344 -10.50 -20.61 28.11
C LEU A 344 -10.00 -21.42 26.91
N ASN A 345 -9.05 -20.89 26.12
CA ASN A 345 -8.45 -21.65 25.03
C ASN A 345 -7.68 -22.88 25.55
N GLY A 346 -6.90 -22.74 26.62
CA GLY A 346 -6.19 -23.86 27.23
C GLY A 346 -7.13 -24.97 27.74
N LEU A 347 -8.26 -24.61 28.36
CA LEU A 347 -9.28 -25.56 28.80
C LEU A 347 -9.93 -26.32 27.63
N VAL A 348 -10.20 -25.63 26.52
CA VAL A 348 -10.74 -26.27 25.30
C VAL A 348 -9.74 -27.32 24.76
N PHE A 349 -8.45 -27.02 24.72
CA PHE A 349 -7.44 -27.99 24.30
C PHE A 349 -7.32 -29.19 25.24
N ILE A 350 -7.40 -28.98 26.56
CA ILE A 350 -7.37 -30.07 27.54
C ILE A 350 -8.61 -30.98 27.39
N ILE A 351 -9.79 -30.40 27.21
CA ILE A 351 -11.03 -31.17 27.01
C ILE A 351 -10.98 -31.97 25.71
N LEU A 352 -10.51 -31.35 24.61
CA LEU A 352 -10.33 -32.04 23.32
C LEU A 352 -9.31 -33.17 23.42
N ALA A 353 -8.17 -32.94 24.07
CA ALA A 353 -7.16 -33.96 24.29
C ALA A 353 -7.71 -35.14 25.12
N GLY A 354 -8.47 -34.86 26.19
CA GLY A 354 -9.14 -35.89 26.99
C GLY A 354 -10.18 -36.67 26.19
N TRP A 355 -10.94 -36.01 25.30
CA TRP A 355 -11.92 -36.66 24.44
C TRP A 355 -11.26 -37.58 23.39
N PHE A 356 -10.18 -37.12 22.75
CA PHE A 356 -9.40 -37.92 21.82
C PHE A 356 -8.73 -39.11 22.50
N TRP A 357 -8.18 -38.92 23.71
CA TRP A 357 -7.60 -40.02 24.48
C TRP A 357 -8.65 -41.07 24.85
N ARG A 358 -9.84 -40.65 25.30
CA ARG A 358 -10.93 -41.55 25.65
C ARG A 358 -11.50 -42.31 24.44
N ARG A 359 -11.49 -41.71 23.24
CA ARG A 359 -11.84 -42.42 21.99
C ARG A 359 -10.72 -43.33 21.47
N GLY A 360 -9.46 -42.99 21.72
CA GLY A 360 -8.30 -43.82 21.38
C GLY A 360 -8.21 -45.08 22.24
N SER A 361 -8.55 -44.99 23.54
CA SER A 361 -8.53 -46.15 24.44
C SER A 361 -9.63 -47.17 24.18
N ILE A 362 -10.78 -46.73 23.63
CA ILE A 362 -11.91 -47.63 23.29
C ILE A 362 -11.59 -48.48 22.04
N LYS A 363 -10.71 -48.00 21.14
CA LYS A 363 -10.25 -48.76 19.98
C LYS A 363 -9.06 -49.68 20.26
N ALA A 364 -8.45 -49.59 21.44
CA ALA A 364 -7.31 -50.44 21.83
C ALA A 364 -7.75 -51.70 22.62
N SER A 365 -9.05 -51.89 22.85
CA SER A 365 -9.62 -53.03 23.58
C SER A 365 -10.56 -53.89 22.73
N GLU A 366 -10.51 -53.77 21.40
CA GLU A 366 -11.12 -54.72 20.45
C GLU A 366 -10.04 -55.56 19.77
#